data_AF-A0A6N7M722-F1
#
_entry.id   AF-A0A6N7M722-F1
#
_cell.length_a   1.000
_cell.length_b   1.000
_cell.length_c   1.000
_cell.angle_alpha   90.00
_cell.angle_beta   90.00
_cell.angle_gamma   90.00
#
_symmetry.space_group_name_H-M   'P 1'
#
loop_
_entity.id
_entity.type
_entity.pdbx_description
1 polymer ?
#
loop_
_entity_poly.entity_id
_entity_poly.type
_entity_poly.pdbx_seq_one_letter_code
_entity_poly.pdbx_strand_id
1 'polypeptide(L)'
;MKHIIKNFDTISLEKMDKVRLMDRIDTKFIFSSELLPGILEKASANYKILKEKTGSVFTYSNLYFDTPEFDMYTVHHNRHLNRYKVRF
;
A
#
# COMPACT_ATOMS: atom_id res chain seq x y z
N MET A 1 15.79 0.96 -9.58
CA MET A 1 14.31 0.93 -9.55
C MET A 1 13.65 0.93 -10.93
N LYS A 2 13.76 1.97 -11.78
CA LYS A 2 13.08 2.00 -13.10
C LYS A 2 13.37 0.79 -14.00
N HIS A 3 14.59 0.25 -13.96
CA HIS A 3 14.95 -0.97 -14.70
C HIS A 3 14.32 -2.24 -14.10
N ILE A 4 14.22 -2.33 -12.77
CA ILE A 4 13.64 -3.49 -12.07
C ILE A 4 12.15 -3.60 -12.36
N ILE A 5 11.44 -2.47 -12.39
CA ILE A 5 9.99 -2.42 -12.69
C ILE A 5 9.68 -2.97 -14.08
N LYS A 6 10.61 -2.85 -15.05
CA LYS A 6 10.42 -3.39 -16.40
C LYS A 6 10.38 -4.93 -16.44
N ASN A 7 10.87 -5.60 -15.41
CA ASN A 7 10.88 -7.06 -15.33
C ASN A 7 9.55 -7.63 -14.82
N PHE A 8 8.62 -6.79 -14.38
CA PHE A 8 7.30 -7.23 -13.95
C PHE A 8 6.31 -7.28 -15.11
N ASP A 9 5.51 -8.32 -15.13
CA ASP A 9 4.24 -8.30 -15.82
C ASP A 9 3.34 -7.18 -15.28
N THR A 10 2.51 -6.61 -16.14
CA THR A 10 1.60 -5.51 -15.75
C THR A 10 0.15 -5.96 -15.75
N ILE A 11 -0.64 -5.34 -14.87
CA ILE A 11 -2.09 -5.53 -14.79
C ILE A 11 -2.78 -4.16 -14.69
N SER A 12 -3.96 -4.01 -15.30
CA SER A 12 -4.80 -2.82 -15.17
C SER A 12 -5.81 -2.99 -14.05
N LEU A 13 -6.33 -1.89 -13.52
CA LEU A 13 -7.37 -1.93 -12.48
C LEU A 13 -8.64 -2.64 -12.98
N GLU A 14 -9.05 -2.41 -14.23
CA GLU A 14 -10.20 -3.08 -14.85
C GLU A 14 -10.08 -4.62 -14.84
N LYS A 15 -8.86 -5.16 -14.96
CA LYS A 15 -8.63 -6.62 -14.86
C LYS A 15 -8.73 -7.13 -13.42
N MET A 16 -8.52 -6.25 -12.43
CA MET A 16 -8.65 -6.56 -11.00
C MET A 16 -10.10 -6.52 -10.51
N ASP A 17 -11.01 -5.79 -11.18
CA ASP A 17 -12.43 -5.73 -10.78
C ASP A 17 -13.15 -7.09 -10.86
N LYS A 18 -12.58 -8.05 -11.61
CA LYS A 18 -13.11 -9.42 -11.72
C LYS A 18 -12.71 -10.32 -10.54
N VAL A 19 -11.89 -9.82 -9.62
CA VAL A 19 -11.37 -10.59 -8.48
C VAL A 19 -12.31 -10.39 -7.28
N ARG A 20 -12.91 -11.49 -6.78
CA ARG A 20 -13.85 -11.48 -5.64
C ARG A 20 -13.17 -10.98 -4.35
N LEU A 21 -13.96 -10.45 -3.42
CA LEU A 21 -13.54 -10.18 -2.04
C LEU A 21 -12.93 -11.45 -1.42
N MET A 22 -11.64 -11.38 -1.09
CA MET A 22 -10.89 -12.46 -0.45
C MET A 22 -10.79 -12.19 1.05
N ASP A 23 -10.77 -13.26 1.85
CA ASP A 23 -10.31 -13.20 3.24
C ASP A 23 -8.83 -12.80 3.25
N ARG A 24 -8.53 -11.60 3.74
CA ARG A 24 -7.19 -11.01 3.70
C ARG A 24 -6.55 -11.04 5.08
N ILE A 25 -5.31 -11.50 5.14
CA ILE A 25 -4.43 -11.38 6.30
C ILE A 25 -3.32 -10.38 5.98
N ASP A 26 -3.21 -9.32 6.77
CA ASP A 26 -2.21 -8.26 6.59
C ASP A 26 -1.02 -8.44 7.54
N THR A 27 0.16 -8.76 7.01
CA THR A 27 1.43 -8.79 7.78
C THR A 27 2.31 -7.61 7.39
N LYS A 28 2.89 -6.90 8.35
CA LYS A 28 3.70 -5.68 8.13
C LYS A 28 5.15 -5.90 8.59
N PHE A 29 6.10 -5.38 7.82
CA PHE A 29 7.54 -5.49 8.09
C PHE A 29 8.22 -4.11 8.00
N ILE A 30 9.31 -3.93 8.75
CA ILE A 30 10.22 -2.78 8.63
C ILE A 30 11.55 -3.33 8.10
N PHE A 31 12.14 -2.66 7.11
CA PHE A 31 13.39 -3.07 6.48
C PHE A 31 14.18 -1.86 5.96
N SER A 32 15.50 -2.03 5.77
CA SER A 32 16.35 -1.00 5.18
C SER A 32 15.99 -0.75 3.72
N SER A 33 15.96 0.52 3.28
CA SER A 33 15.67 0.90 1.90
C SER A 33 16.61 0.25 0.88
N GLU A 34 17.83 -0.09 1.29
CA GLU A 34 18.83 -0.80 0.47
C GLU A 34 18.38 -2.21 0.05
N LEU A 35 17.47 -2.84 0.80
CA LEU A 35 16.95 -4.17 0.47
C LEU A 35 15.82 -4.10 -0.58
N LEU A 36 15.23 -2.93 -0.81
CA LEU A 36 14.08 -2.77 -1.71
C LEU A 36 14.35 -3.30 -3.13
N PRO A 37 15.50 -3.00 -3.79
CA PRO A 37 15.80 -3.55 -5.11
C PRO A 37 15.72 -5.09 -5.15
N GLY A 38 16.40 -5.77 -4.22
CA GLY A 38 16.45 -7.24 -4.18
C GLY A 38 15.10 -7.88 -3.83
N ILE A 39 14.28 -7.22 -3.00
CA ILE A 39 12.90 -7.67 -2.72
C ILE A 39 12.06 -7.60 -4.00
N LEU A 40 12.12 -6.49 -4.74
CA LEU A 40 11.36 -6.32 -5.98
C LEU A 40 11.80 -7.30 -7.06
N GLU A 41 13.10 -7.56 -7.22
CA GLU A 41 13.61 -8.56 -8.17
C GLU A 41 13.02 -9.95 -7.88
N LYS A 42 13.03 -10.39 -6.62
CA LYS A 42 12.45 -11.68 -6.22
C LYS A 42 10.92 -11.72 -6.39
N ALA A 43 10.24 -10.60 -6.16
CA ALA A 43 8.78 -10.52 -6.31
C ALA A 43 8.33 -10.60 -7.79
N SER A 44 9.16 -10.14 -8.73
CA SER A 44 8.81 -10.08 -10.16
C SER A 44 8.37 -11.41 -10.77
N ALA A 45 8.88 -12.54 -10.25
CA ALA A 45 8.51 -13.87 -10.73
C ALA A 45 7.08 -14.30 -10.35
N ASN A 46 6.49 -13.71 -9.30
CA ASN A 46 5.21 -14.18 -8.72
C ASN A 46 4.10 -13.12 -8.72
N TYR A 47 4.45 -11.86 -8.95
CA TYR A 47 3.53 -10.73 -8.83
C TYR A 47 3.52 -9.86 -10.09
N LYS A 48 2.40 -9.16 -10.30
CA LYS A 48 2.24 -8.16 -11.37
C LYS A 48 2.21 -6.76 -10.78
N ILE A 49 2.72 -5.79 -11.52
CA ILE A 49 2.63 -4.37 -11.15
C ILE A 49 1.35 -3.77 -11.75
N LEU A 50 0.60 -3.05 -10.91
CA LEU A 50 -0.52 -2.23 -11.37
C LEU A 50 0.04 -1.10 -12.26
N LYS A 51 -0.49 -0.99 -13.47
CA LYS A 51 -0.12 0.05 -14.43
C LYS A 51 -1.36 0.71 -14.99
N GLU A 52 -1.48 2.01 -14.72
CA GLU A 52 -2.50 2.89 -15.27
C GLU A 52 -1.90 3.82 -16.32
N LYS A 53 -2.74 4.61 -16.99
CA LYS A 53 -2.28 5.62 -17.97
C LYS A 53 -1.29 6.62 -17.37
N THR A 54 -1.44 6.93 -16.08
CA THR A 54 -0.58 7.85 -15.32
C THR A 54 0.77 7.23 -14.92
N GLY A 55 0.92 5.90 -15.06
CA GLY A 55 2.16 5.18 -14.76
C GLY A 55 1.96 4.00 -13.80
N SER A 56 3.07 3.56 -13.20
CA SER A 56 3.12 2.48 -12.20
C SER A 56 3.66 2.92 -10.84
N VAL A 57 4.02 4.20 -10.72
CA VAL A 57 4.45 4.81 -9.45
C VAL A 57 3.36 5.77 -9.03
N PHE A 58 2.67 5.42 -7.95
CA PHE A 58 1.59 6.22 -7.39
C PHE A 58 2.12 6.96 -6.16
N THR A 59 1.93 8.27 -6.12
CA THR A 59 2.17 9.05 -4.92
C THR A 59 0.93 8.99 -4.03
N TYR A 60 1.15 8.75 -2.74
CA TYR A 60 0.08 8.73 -1.76
C TYR A 60 0.36 9.83 -0.73
N SER A 61 -0.53 10.79 -0.65
CA SER A 61 -0.54 11.83 0.37
C SER A 61 -1.76 11.58 1.26
N ASN A 62 -1.57 11.64 2.57
CA ASN A 62 -2.70 11.62 3.51
C ASN A 62 -2.61 12.81 4.43
N LEU A 63 -3.72 13.50 4.59
CA LEU A 63 -3.92 14.42 5.71
C LEU A 63 -4.86 13.77 6.72
N TYR A 64 -4.33 13.40 7.89
CA TYR A 64 -5.16 12.91 8.99
C TYR A 64 -5.77 14.10 9.74
N PHE A 65 -7.09 14.06 9.92
CA PHE A 65 -7.80 15.04 10.72
C PHE A 65 -7.98 14.52 12.14
N ASP A 66 -7.91 15.44 13.10
CA ASP A 66 -8.17 15.16 14.51
C ASP A 66 -8.95 16.32 15.14
N THR A 67 -9.40 16.14 16.38
CA THR A 67 -9.87 17.24 17.23
C THR A 67 -8.69 18.05 17.76
N PRO A 68 -8.90 19.30 18.22
CA PRO A 68 -7.84 20.09 18.87
C PRO A 68 -7.20 19.36 20.06
N GLU A 69 -7.95 18.47 20.72
CA GLU A 69 -7.53 17.69 21.88
C GLU A 69 -6.87 16.34 21.53
N PHE A 70 -6.71 16.01 20.23
CA PHE A 70 -6.11 14.76 19.76
C PHE A 70 -6.86 13.48 20.18
N ASP A 71 -8.19 13.51 20.13
CA ASP A 71 -9.02 12.38 20.55
C ASP A 71 -8.77 11.12 19.71
N MET A 72 -8.69 11.25 18.38
CA MET A 72 -8.49 10.10 17.50
C MET A 72 -7.09 9.52 17.64
N TYR A 73 -6.07 10.37 17.78
CA TYR A 73 -4.71 9.94 18.11
C TYR A 73 -4.68 9.15 19.43
N THR A 74 -5.28 9.69 20.50
CA THR A 74 -5.23 9.08 21.83
C THR A 74 -5.94 7.72 21.84
N VAL A 75 -7.13 7.63 21.24
CA VAL A 75 -7.88 6.38 21.07
C VAL A 75 -7.08 5.36 20.25
N HIS A 76 -6.40 5.81 19.18
CA HIS A 76 -5.56 4.94 18.36
C HIS A 76 -4.34 4.41 19.12
N HIS A 77 -3.64 5.30 19.82
CA HIS A 77 -2.44 4.98 20.61
C HIS A 77 -2.76 3.96 21.72
N ASN A 78 -3.90 4.14 22.39
CA ASN A 78 -4.38 3.28 23.47
C ASN A 78 -5.03 1.97 22.99
N ARG A 79 -4.97 1.68 21.67
CA ARG A 79 -5.40 0.43 21.05
C ARG A 79 -6.88 0.09 21.25
N HIS A 80 -7.75 1.08 21.42
CA HIS A 80 -9.19 0.84 21.38
C HIS A 80 -9.58 0.23 20.02
N LEU A 81 -10.44 -0.80 20.07
CA LEU A 81 -10.89 -1.58 18.92
C LEU A 81 -11.78 -0.73 17.99
N ASN A 82 -12.79 -0.08 18.56
CA ASN A 82 -13.69 0.82 17.83
C ASN A 82 -13.07 2.22 17.80
N ARG A 83 -12.61 2.65 16.62
CA ARG A 83 -11.96 3.95 16.43
C ARG A 83 -12.20 4.49 15.02
N TYR A 84 -12.19 5.81 14.90
CA TYR A 84 -12.32 6.49 13.62
C TYR A 84 -10.96 7.02 13.13
N LYS A 85 -10.79 7.05 11.81
CA LYS A 85 -9.67 7.70 11.12
C LYS A 85 -10.23 8.47 9.94
N VAL A 86 -10.20 9.79 10.00
CA VAL A 86 -10.65 10.66 8.90
C VAL A 86 -9.42 11.16 8.14
N ARG A 87 -9.40 10.96 6.81
CA ARG A 87 -8.27 11.31 5.95
C ARG A 87 -8.69 11.79 4.56
N PHE A 88 -7.94 12.74 4.00
CA PHE A 88 -7.98 13.17 2.59
C PHE A 88 -6.73 12.69 1.87
#